data_AF-A0A2T2SE33-F1
#
_entry.id   AF-A0A2T2SE33-F1
#
_cell.length_a   1.000
_cell.length_b   1.000
_cell.length_c   1.000
_cell.angle_alpha   90.00
_cell.angle_beta   90.00
_cell.angle_gamma   90.00
#
_symmetry.space_group_name_H-M   'P 1'
#
loop_
_entity.id
_entity.type
_entity.pdbx_description
1 polymer ?
#
loop_
_entity_poly.entity_id
_entity_poly.type
_entity_poly.pdbx_seq_one_letter_code
_entity_poly.pdbx_strand_id
1 'polypeptide(L)'
;MLFFLKWLFVILHVITASAWFGLGLLLPRQARSVVETGAPDGPLATFTDRSVFLMNIFAVLTLVFGLIALFAGGGFEVYGWPYHTSITLILLLVLDQFFVIRASWSTLKGTLSTDADEARDAATRLATGTGAGHLLWLATLVLMFFRRMGLS
;
A
#
# COMPACT_ATOMS: atom_id res chain seq x y z
N MET A 1 -22.08 18.83 -11.72
CA MET A 1 -21.83 17.39 -11.95
C MET A 1 -20.36 17.00 -11.72
N LEU A 2 -19.39 17.66 -12.36
CA LEU A 2 -17.95 17.37 -12.19
C LEU A 2 -17.46 17.47 -10.73
N PHE A 3 -17.97 18.43 -9.96
CA PHE A 3 -17.63 18.57 -8.53
C PHE A 3 -18.02 17.34 -7.70
N PHE A 4 -19.21 16.78 -7.93
CA PHE A 4 -19.67 15.57 -7.25
C PHE A 4 -18.80 14.36 -7.61
N LEU A 5 -18.45 14.23 -8.90
CA LEU A 5 -17.61 13.15 -9.39
C LEU A 5 -16.21 13.18 -8.76
N LYS A 6 -15.58 14.37 -8.69
CA LYS A 6 -14.30 14.56 -8.01
C LYS A 6 -14.36 14.08 -6.55
N TRP A 7 -15.37 14.53 -5.79
CA TRP A 7 -15.48 14.16 -4.38
C TRP A 7 -15.74 12.68 -4.17
N LEU A 8 -16.53 12.05 -5.03
CA LEU A 8 -16.73 10.61 -5.01
C LEU A 8 -15.39 9.86 -5.13
N PHE A 9 -14.55 10.24 -6.10
CA PHE A 9 -13.24 9.62 -6.29
C PHE A 9 -12.24 9.93 -5.18
N VAL A 10 -12.29 11.14 -4.59
CA VAL A 10 -11.50 11.45 -3.38
C VAL A 10 -11.89 10.54 -2.23
N ILE A 11 -13.19 10.33 -1.99
CA ILE A 11 -13.67 9.43 -0.93
C ILE A 11 -13.22 7.99 -1.21
N LEU A 12 -13.38 7.50 -2.44
CA LEU A 12 -12.95 6.16 -2.82
C LEU A 12 -11.43 5.97 -2.68
N HIS A 13 -10.63 6.98 -3.04
CA HIS A 13 -9.18 7.00 -2.79
C HIS A 13 -8.87 6.85 -1.30
N VAL A 14 -9.52 7.63 -0.43
CA VAL A 14 -9.29 7.56 1.01
C VAL A 14 -9.70 6.20 1.60
N ILE A 15 -10.85 5.65 1.18
CA ILE A 15 -11.34 4.34 1.66
C ILE A 15 -10.37 3.24 1.27
N THR A 16 -9.95 3.19 0.00
CA THR A 16 -9.02 2.16 -0.48
C THR A 16 -7.64 2.30 0.14
N ALA A 17 -7.15 3.53 0.33
CA ALA A 17 -5.90 3.77 1.04
C ALA A 17 -5.97 3.30 2.50
N SER A 18 -7.07 3.58 3.18
CA SER A 18 -7.28 3.17 4.58
C SER A 18 -7.39 1.65 4.71
N ALA A 19 -8.04 0.99 3.75
CA ALA A 19 -8.13 -0.47 3.71
C ALA A 19 -6.75 -1.12 3.48
N TRP A 20 -5.94 -0.57 2.55
CA TRP A 20 -4.56 -0.98 2.35
C TRP A 20 -3.73 -0.81 3.62
N PHE A 21 -3.82 0.36 4.25
CA PHE A 21 -3.10 0.69 5.49
C PHE A 21 -3.43 -0.29 6.61
N GLY A 22 -4.73 -0.53 6.85
CA GLY A 22 -5.22 -1.42 7.90
C GLY A 22 -4.78 -2.88 7.74
N LEU A 23 -4.81 -3.41 6.51
CA LEU A 23 -4.28 -4.75 6.23
C LEU A 23 -2.76 -4.80 6.45
N GLY A 24 -2.03 -3.76 6.02
CA GLY A 24 -0.59 -3.65 6.21
C GLY A 24 -0.16 -3.66 7.68
N LEU A 25 -0.93 -3.09 8.61
CA LEU A 25 -0.58 -3.08 10.04
C LEU A 25 -0.42 -4.48 10.64
N LEU A 26 -1.22 -5.44 10.17
CA LEU A 26 -1.22 -6.81 10.68
C LEU A 26 -0.25 -7.72 9.94
N LEU A 27 0.14 -7.34 8.72
CA LEU A 27 0.89 -8.21 7.81
C LEU A 27 2.25 -8.68 8.36
N PRO A 28 3.10 -7.82 8.98
CA PRO A 28 4.37 -8.26 9.55
C PRO A 28 4.20 -9.31 10.66
N ARG A 29 3.18 -9.12 11.51
CA ARG A 29 2.87 -10.06 12.59
C ARG A 29 2.40 -11.40 12.02
N GLN A 30 1.50 -11.36 11.05
CA GLN A 30 1.01 -12.57 10.39
C GLN A 30 2.14 -13.34 9.71
N ALA A 31 3.03 -12.66 8.98
CA ALA A 31 4.16 -13.31 8.31
C ALA A 31 5.09 -14.04 9.30
N ARG A 32 5.40 -13.41 10.45
CA ARG A 32 6.18 -14.07 11.52
C ARG A 32 5.46 -15.30 12.08
N SER A 33 4.17 -15.19 12.35
CA SER A 33 3.38 -16.33 12.83
C SER A 33 3.25 -17.46 11.79
N VAL A 34 3.25 -17.15 10.49
CA VAL A 34 3.32 -18.18 9.43
C VAL A 34 4.68 -18.89 9.48
N VAL A 35 5.78 -18.15 9.68
CA VAL A 35 7.11 -18.74 9.86
C VAL A 35 7.17 -19.64 11.09
N GLU A 36 6.61 -19.20 12.23
CA GLU A 36 6.56 -19.96 13.47
C GLU A 36 5.74 -21.26 13.36
N THR A 37 4.65 -21.23 12.59
CA THR A 37 3.80 -22.41 12.38
C THR A 37 4.38 -23.38 11.35
N GLY A 38 5.25 -22.92 10.44
CA GLY A 38 5.85 -23.76 9.39
C GLY A 38 4.86 -24.35 8.39
N ALA A 39 3.61 -23.85 8.36
CA ALA A 39 2.52 -24.39 7.55
C ALA A 39 2.22 -23.49 6.34
N PRO A 40 2.80 -23.74 5.15
CA PRO A 40 2.70 -22.84 3.99
C PRO A 40 1.28 -22.69 3.45
N ASP A 41 0.45 -23.72 3.63
CA ASP A 41 -0.95 -23.75 3.23
C ASP A 41 -1.91 -23.78 4.43
N GLY A 42 -1.42 -23.44 5.62
CA GLY A 42 -2.24 -23.35 6.82
C GLY A 42 -3.30 -22.23 6.72
N PRO A 43 -4.32 -22.23 7.60
CA PRO A 43 -5.36 -21.20 7.61
C PRO A 43 -4.81 -19.77 7.71
N LEU A 44 -3.75 -19.59 8.50
CA LEU A 44 -3.07 -18.31 8.65
C LEU A 44 -2.40 -17.87 7.36
N ALA A 45 -1.63 -18.75 6.71
CA ALA A 45 -0.98 -18.44 5.44
C ALA A 45 -1.98 -18.12 4.34
N THR A 46 -3.10 -18.85 4.26
CA THR A 46 -4.20 -18.57 3.33
C THR A 46 -4.84 -17.20 3.57
N PHE A 47 -5.06 -16.85 4.85
CA PHE A 47 -5.59 -15.54 5.21
C PHE A 47 -4.62 -14.40 4.85
N THR A 48 -3.32 -14.59 5.11
CA THR A 48 -2.28 -13.62 4.76
C THR A 48 -2.14 -13.47 3.24
N ASP A 49 -2.26 -14.57 2.48
CA ASP A 49 -2.25 -14.53 1.02
C ASP A 49 -3.38 -13.65 0.46
N ARG A 50 -4.60 -13.86 0.97
CA ARG A 50 -5.74 -13.01 0.62
C ARG A 50 -5.53 -11.56 1.03
N SER A 51 -4.89 -11.32 2.17
CA SER A 51 -4.57 -9.96 2.63
C SER A 51 -3.60 -9.27 1.66
N VAL A 52 -2.52 -9.93 1.25
CA VAL A 52 -1.56 -9.41 0.26
C VAL A 52 -2.23 -9.16 -1.09
N PHE A 53 -3.11 -10.06 -1.52
CA PHE A 53 -3.88 -9.89 -2.75
C PHE A 53 -4.80 -8.66 -2.70
N LEU A 54 -5.57 -8.50 -1.62
CA LEU A 54 -6.43 -7.33 -1.42
C LEU A 54 -5.61 -6.04 -1.32
N MET A 55 -4.45 -6.08 -0.67
CA MET A 55 -3.53 -4.94 -0.64
C MET A 55 -3.07 -4.55 -2.05
N ASN A 56 -2.76 -5.49 -2.95
CA ASN A 56 -2.44 -5.16 -4.34
C ASN A 56 -3.60 -4.41 -5.02
N ILE A 57 -4.83 -4.91 -4.85
CA ILE A 57 -6.03 -4.26 -5.41
C ILE A 57 -6.19 -2.86 -4.85
N PHE A 58 -6.13 -2.70 -3.53
CA PHE A 58 -6.33 -1.41 -2.89
C PHE A 58 -5.22 -0.40 -3.23
N ALA A 59 -3.96 -0.81 -3.34
CA ALA A 59 -2.88 0.08 -3.78
C ALA A 59 -3.16 0.63 -5.19
N VAL A 60 -3.56 -0.23 -6.12
CA VAL A 60 -3.90 0.17 -7.51
C VAL A 60 -5.14 1.05 -7.54
N LEU A 61 -6.21 0.67 -6.84
CA LEU A 61 -7.44 1.46 -6.78
C LEU A 61 -7.20 2.84 -6.17
N THR A 62 -6.36 2.92 -5.13
CA THR A 62 -5.98 4.20 -4.51
C THR A 62 -5.32 5.11 -5.54
N LEU A 63 -4.35 4.60 -6.31
CA LEU A 63 -3.71 5.35 -7.39
C LEU A 63 -4.73 5.80 -8.46
N VAL A 64 -5.54 4.87 -8.96
CA VAL A 64 -6.52 5.13 -10.03
C VAL A 64 -7.53 6.19 -9.59
N PHE A 65 -8.11 6.07 -8.39
CA PHE A 65 -9.07 7.04 -7.89
C PHE A 65 -8.41 8.41 -7.63
N GLY A 66 -7.15 8.44 -7.19
CA GLY A 66 -6.37 9.67 -7.05
C GLY A 66 -6.18 10.38 -8.39
N LEU A 67 -5.80 9.64 -9.44
CA LEU A 67 -5.62 10.18 -10.79
C LEU A 67 -6.95 10.66 -11.40
N ILE A 68 -8.04 9.92 -11.26
CA ILE A 68 -9.34 10.35 -11.76
C ILE A 68 -9.80 11.63 -11.04
N ALA A 69 -9.61 11.72 -9.72
CA ALA A 69 -9.93 12.92 -8.95
C ALA A 69 -9.09 14.15 -9.38
N LEU A 70 -7.82 13.95 -9.74
CA LEU A 70 -6.93 14.99 -10.28
C LEU A 70 -7.47 15.56 -11.59
N PHE A 71 -7.75 14.69 -12.57
CA PHE A 71 -8.24 15.11 -13.88
C PHE A 71 -9.64 15.72 -13.81
N ALA A 72 -10.53 15.17 -12.98
CA ALA A 72 -11.85 15.77 -12.71
C ALA A 72 -11.75 17.15 -12.01
N GLY A 73 -10.61 17.44 -11.36
CA GLY A 73 -10.34 18.69 -10.66
C GLY A 73 -9.62 19.76 -11.47
N GLY A 74 -9.31 19.51 -12.75
CA GLY A 74 -8.61 20.45 -13.63
C GLY A 74 -7.18 20.06 -14.01
N GLY A 75 -6.70 18.88 -13.59
CA GLY A 75 -5.41 18.34 -14.02
C GLY A 75 -4.19 19.11 -13.50
N PHE A 76 -3.01 18.80 -14.05
CA PHE A 76 -1.72 19.30 -13.55
C PHE A 76 -1.55 20.82 -13.59
N GLU A 77 -2.30 21.54 -14.43
CA GLU A 77 -2.21 23.01 -14.53
C GLU A 77 -2.77 23.72 -13.29
N VAL A 78 -3.71 23.08 -12.58
CA VAL A 78 -4.39 23.66 -11.40
C VAL A 78 -3.63 23.37 -10.10
N TYR A 79 -2.84 22.31 -10.08
CA TYR A 79 -2.22 21.78 -8.87
C TYR A 79 -0.71 22.03 -8.84
N GLY A 80 -0.22 22.57 -7.72
CA GLY A 80 1.20 22.87 -7.54
C GLY A 80 2.06 21.65 -7.19
N TRP A 81 3.36 21.90 -6.94
CA TRP A 81 4.36 20.86 -6.65
C TRP A 81 3.97 19.81 -5.59
N PRO A 82 3.24 20.10 -4.49
CA PRO A 82 2.91 19.08 -3.49
C PRO A 82 2.04 17.96 -4.08
N TYR A 83 1.23 18.29 -5.09
CA TYR A 83 0.39 17.32 -5.78
C TYR A 83 1.20 16.41 -6.70
N HIS A 84 2.20 16.93 -7.39
CA HIS A 84 3.07 16.12 -8.24
C HIS A 84 3.91 15.16 -7.40
N THR A 85 4.47 15.66 -6.29
CA THR A 85 5.23 14.82 -5.35
C THR A 85 4.34 13.74 -4.74
N SER A 86 3.11 14.04 -4.34
CA SER A 86 2.20 13.02 -3.79
C SER A 86 1.84 11.93 -4.82
N ILE A 87 1.72 12.28 -6.11
CA ILE A 87 1.58 11.28 -7.20
C ILE A 87 2.81 10.37 -7.30
N THR A 88 4.02 10.94 -7.23
CA THR A 88 5.25 10.13 -7.22
C THR A 88 5.30 9.20 -6.00
N LEU A 89 4.93 9.67 -4.82
CA LEU A 89 4.93 8.84 -3.60
C LEU A 89 3.93 7.68 -3.68
N ILE A 90 2.73 7.91 -4.21
CA ILE A 90 1.78 6.81 -4.38
C ILE A 90 2.22 5.81 -5.46
N LEU A 91 2.92 6.26 -6.51
CA LEU A 91 3.55 5.36 -7.47
C LEU A 91 4.62 4.50 -6.80
N LEU A 92 5.48 5.10 -5.96
CA LEU A 92 6.47 4.35 -5.18
C LEU A 92 5.81 3.35 -4.22
N LEU A 93 4.68 3.72 -3.60
CA LEU A 93 3.90 2.81 -2.75
C LEU A 93 3.37 1.61 -3.55
N VAL A 94 2.85 1.86 -4.76
CA VAL A 94 2.42 0.76 -5.66
C VAL A 94 3.61 -0.12 -6.04
N LEU A 95 4.76 0.45 -6.38
CA LEU A 95 5.96 -0.33 -6.69
C LEU A 95 6.42 -1.17 -5.48
N ASP A 96 6.46 -0.59 -4.28
CA ASP A 96 6.76 -1.31 -3.05
C ASP A 96 5.80 -2.48 -2.81
N GLN A 97 4.49 -2.25 -3.01
CA GLN A 97 3.48 -3.30 -2.89
C GLN A 97 3.73 -4.50 -3.81
N PHE A 98 4.07 -4.25 -5.09
CA PHE A 98 4.26 -5.32 -6.08
C PHE A 98 5.63 -6.00 -5.99
N PHE A 99 6.69 -5.21 -5.80
CA PHE A 99 8.07 -5.70 -5.91
C PHE A 99 8.71 -6.04 -4.57
N VAL A 100 8.23 -5.49 -3.46
CA VAL A 100 8.77 -5.77 -2.13
C VAL A 100 7.79 -6.62 -1.34
N ILE A 101 6.58 -6.14 -1.07
CA ILE A 101 5.63 -6.83 -0.19
C ILE A 101 5.18 -8.17 -0.80
N ARG A 102 4.63 -8.13 -2.03
CA ARG A 102 4.16 -9.34 -2.72
C ARG A 102 5.30 -10.32 -3.01
N ALA A 103 6.45 -9.83 -3.48
CA ALA A 103 7.59 -10.70 -3.79
C ALA A 103 8.15 -11.38 -2.54
N SER A 104 8.26 -10.64 -1.43
CA SER A 104 8.71 -11.19 -0.15
C SER A 104 7.72 -12.22 0.40
N TRP A 105 6.41 -11.97 0.27
CA TRP A 105 5.39 -12.96 0.65
C TRP A 105 5.50 -14.25 -0.18
N SER A 106 5.65 -14.11 -1.50
CA SER A 106 5.83 -15.27 -2.40
C SER A 106 7.09 -16.06 -2.06
N THR A 107 8.19 -15.37 -1.75
CA THR A 107 9.46 -16.00 -1.35
C THR A 107 9.28 -16.75 -0.05
N LEU A 108 8.71 -16.10 0.97
CA LEU A 108 8.43 -16.70 2.28
C LEU A 108 7.67 -18.02 2.14
N LYS A 109 6.55 -18.03 1.40
CA LYS A 109 5.77 -19.26 1.21
C LYS A 109 6.54 -20.33 0.46
N GLY A 110 7.30 -19.94 -0.56
CA GLY A 110 8.06 -20.87 -1.40
C GLY A 110 9.23 -21.54 -0.67
N THR A 111 9.80 -20.88 0.33
CA THR A 111 10.95 -21.38 1.10
C THR A 111 10.58 -21.94 2.47
N LEU A 112 9.33 -21.77 2.92
CA LEU A 112 8.93 -22.09 4.30
C LEU A 112 9.22 -23.54 4.72
N SER A 113 9.11 -24.50 3.80
CA SER A 113 9.34 -25.93 4.07
C SER A 113 10.75 -26.42 3.72
N THR A 114 11.56 -25.60 3.05
CA THR A 114 12.85 -26.00 2.47
C THR A 114 14.03 -25.21 3.02
N ASP A 115 13.82 -23.95 3.38
CA ASP A 115 14.83 -23.03 3.90
C ASP A 115 14.20 -22.07 4.91
N ALA A 116 14.30 -22.44 6.19
CA ALA A 116 13.71 -21.68 7.29
C ALA A 116 14.37 -20.30 7.48
N ASP A 117 15.65 -20.15 7.13
CA ASP A 117 16.36 -18.89 7.30
C ASP A 117 15.99 -17.91 6.18
N GLU A 118 15.90 -18.36 4.91
CA GLU A 118 15.40 -17.51 3.83
C GLU A 118 13.93 -17.12 4.06
N ALA A 119 13.11 -18.01 4.64
CA ALA A 119 11.72 -17.69 5.01
C ALA A 119 11.64 -16.58 6.07
N ARG A 120 12.53 -16.58 7.07
CA ARG A 120 12.64 -15.52 8.10
C ARG A 120 13.12 -14.20 7.50
N ASP A 121 14.10 -14.26 6.60
CA ASP A 121 14.60 -13.08 5.90
C ASP A 121 13.51 -12.46 5.02
N ALA A 122 12.76 -13.28 4.29
CA ALA A 122 11.62 -12.83 3.51
C ALA A 122 10.52 -12.20 4.40
N ALA A 123 10.24 -12.76 5.59
CA ALA A 123 9.33 -12.14 6.56
C ALA A 123 9.82 -10.76 7.03
N THR A 124 11.13 -10.61 7.22
CA THR A 124 11.76 -9.33 7.58
C THR A 124 11.67 -8.32 6.44
N ARG A 125 11.98 -8.72 5.20
CA ARG A 125 11.83 -7.87 4.00
C ARG A 125 10.38 -7.41 3.82
N LEU A 126 9.41 -8.29 4.04
CA LEU A 126 7.98 -7.96 4.02
C LEU A 126 7.62 -6.93 5.10
N ALA A 127 8.16 -7.06 6.31
CA ALA A 127 7.94 -6.11 7.39
C ALA A 127 8.53 -4.72 7.06
N THR A 128 9.75 -4.69 6.53
CA THR A 128 10.42 -3.45 6.12
C THR A 128 9.68 -2.77 4.96
N GLY A 129 9.27 -3.51 3.93
CA GLY A 129 8.47 -2.98 2.82
C GLY A 129 7.16 -2.38 3.31
N THR A 130 6.42 -3.12 4.14
CA THR A 130 5.16 -2.62 4.70
C THR A 130 5.35 -1.33 5.51
N GLY A 131 6.40 -1.25 6.34
CA GLY A 131 6.75 -0.04 7.08
C GLY A 131 7.12 1.13 6.16
N ALA A 132 7.92 0.88 5.12
CA ALA A 132 8.26 1.89 4.11
C ALA A 132 7.02 2.42 3.38
N GLY A 133 6.12 1.52 2.96
CA GLY A 133 4.85 1.89 2.35
C GLY A 133 3.95 2.73 3.27
N HIS A 134 3.88 2.42 4.57
CA HIS A 134 3.17 3.27 5.55
C HIS A 134 3.79 4.67 5.67
N LEU A 135 5.12 4.77 5.66
CA LEU A 135 5.82 6.07 5.67
C LEU A 135 5.54 6.88 4.40
N LEU A 136 5.57 6.24 3.22
CA LEU A 136 5.21 6.88 1.94
C LEU A 136 3.78 7.41 1.98
N TRP A 137 2.85 6.64 2.54
CA TRP A 137 1.47 7.06 2.68
C TRP A 137 1.31 8.26 3.63
N LEU A 138 1.97 8.25 4.79
CA LEU A 138 1.95 9.37 5.73
C LEU A 138 2.53 10.64 5.10
N ALA A 139 3.65 10.53 4.37
CA ALA A 139 4.22 11.65 3.63
C ALA A 139 3.25 12.19 2.57
N THR A 140 2.55 11.30 1.86
CA THR A 140 1.50 11.66 0.89
C THR A 140 0.37 12.44 1.56
N LEU A 141 -0.13 11.99 2.71
CA LEU A 141 -1.15 12.72 3.47
C LEU A 141 -0.69 14.12 3.87
N VAL A 142 0.51 14.25 4.42
CA VAL A 142 1.07 15.55 4.82
C VAL A 142 1.11 16.50 3.62
N LEU A 143 1.55 16.02 2.46
CA LEU A 143 1.57 16.82 1.23
C LEU A 143 0.18 17.24 0.75
N MET A 144 -0.83 16.38 0.88
CA MET A 144 -2.22 16.73 0.53
C MET A 144 -2.79 17.83 1.42
N PHE A 145 -2.42 17.87 2.70
CA PHE A 145 -2.85 18.89 3.64
C PHE A 145 -1.94 20.13 3.70
N PHE A 146 -0.78 20.09 3.03
CA PHE A 146 0.25 21.14 3.10
C PHE A 146 -0.30 22.55 2.84
N ARG A 147 -1.09 22.72 1.76
CA ARG A 147 -1.71 24.00 1.40
C ARG A 147 -2.81 24.45 2.37
N ARG A 148 -3.43 23.52 3.10
CA ARG A 148 -4.45 23.85 4.12
C ARG A 148 -3.83 24.29 5.45
N MET A 149 -2.55 23.99 5.68
CA MET A 149 -1.83 24.35 6.91
C MET A 149 -1.17 25.74 6.87
N GLY A 150 -1.40 26.53 5.81
CA GLY A 150 -0.84 27.88 5.69
C GLY A 150 0.67 27.91 5.37
N LEU A 151 1.26 26.78 5.00
CA LEU A 151 2.62 26.69 4.48
C LEU A 151 2.60 26.93 2.97
N SER A 152 2.45 28.20 2.60
CA SER A 152 2.59 28.71 1.22
C SER A 152 3.08 30.14 1.22
#